data_AF-A0A7C1WHF2-F1
#
_entry.id   AF-A0A7C1WHF2-F1
#
_cell.length_a   1.000
_cell.length_b   1.000
_cell.length_c   1.000
_cell.angle_alpha   90.00
_cell.angle_beta   90.00
_cell.angle_gamma   90.00
#
_symmetry.space_group_name_H-M   'P 1'
#
loop_
_entity.id
_entity.type
_entity.pdbx_description
1 polymer ?
#
loop_
_entity_poly.entity_id
_entity_poly.type
_entity_poly.pdbx_seq_one_letter_code
_entity_poly.pdbx_strand_id
1 'polypeptide(L)'
;MKLVAHQALEIAKNIQAEAPIRYVPSSEGTKPLSQNILPHALVAGTRGYIERVVFQINGSYEKGWFDACAVMMRRLIETLIIECFETHHNANKIKDPVTGDFYYLSDLITKTLQETSWNLGRNSKKALLNLKTVGNQSAHSRRYNAHREDIDKLIPDFRAVCQELIYLAGLK
;
A
#
# COMPACT_ATOMS: atom_id res chain seq x y z
N MET A 1 30.02 21.90 32.45
CA MET A 1 29.48 22.11 31.08
C MET A 1 30.51 21.88 29.97
N LYS A 2 31.66 22.58 29.93
CA LYS A 2 32.66 22.39 28.84
C LYS A 2 33.20 20.95 28.70
N LEU A 3 33.46 20.27 29.82
CA LEU A 3 33.96 18.88 29.81
C LEU A 3 32.95 17.90 29.19
N VAL A 4 31.68 18.02 29.57
CA VAL A 4 30.59 17.16 29.07
C VAL A 4 30.36 17.39 27.57
N ALA A 5 30.40 18.64 27.11
CA ALA A 5 30.28 18.95 25.68
C ALA A 5 31.45 18.38 24.85
N HIS A 6 32.67 18.41 25.40
CA HIS A 6 33.84 17.84 24.74
C HIS A 6 33.76 16.31 24.67
N GLN A 7 33.33 15.66 25.76
CA GLN A 7 33.11 14.21 25.79
C GLN A 7 32.01 13.78 24.81
N ALA A 8 30.89 14.51 24.74
CA ALA A 8 29.81 14.22 23.80
C ALA A 8 30.28 14.34 22.34
N LEU A 9 31.13 15.32 22.04
CA LEU A 9 31.70 15.49 20.70
C LEU A 9 32.65 14.35 20.32
N GLU A 10 33.52 13.90 21.23
CA GLU A 10 34.41 12.76 20.96
C GLU A 10 33.64 11.45 20.79
N ILE A 11 32.60 11.21 21.60
CA ILE A 11 31.71 10.05 21.42
C ILE A 11 31.03 10.11 20.04
N ALA A 12 30.49 11.26 19.63
CA ALA A 12 29.85 11.42 18.34
C ALA A 12 30.81 11.16 17.16
N LYS A 13 32.06 11.63 17.25
CA LYS A 13 33.10 11.35 16.23
C LYS A 13 33.43 9.87 16.13
N ASN A 14 33.57 9.20 17.27
CA ASN A 14 33.88 7.76 17.30
C ASN A 14 32.72 6.94 16.71
N ILE A 15 31.46 7.25 17.09
CA ILE A 15 30.27 6.63 16.48
C ILE A 15 30.23 6.89 14.97
N GLN A 16 30.52 8.11 14.54
CA GLN A 16 30.51 8.46 13.11
C GLN A 16 31.62 7.73 12.33
N ALA A 17 32.77 7.47 12.95
CA ALA A 17 33.87 6.72 12.34
C ALA A 17 33.57 5.22 12.20
N GLU A 18 32.79 4.66 13.14
CA GLU A 18 32.33 3.27 13.10
C GLU A 18 31.06 3.07 12.27
N ALA A 19 30.30 4.15 12.03
CA ALA A 19 29.09 4.10 11.24
C ALA A 19 29.40 3.72 9.78
N PRO A 20 28.54 2.90 9.14
CA PRO A 20 28.75 2.52 7.75
C PRO A 20 28.75 3.75 6.83
N ILE A 21 29.77 3.83 5.97
CA ILE A 21 29.99 4.94 5.01
C ILE A 21 28.79 5.10 4.04
N ARG A 22 28.04 4.02 3.80
CA ARG A 22 26.78 4.04 3.07
C ARG A 22 25.72 3.29 3.85
N TYR A 23 24.66 4.00 4.23
CA TYR A 23 23.46 3.39 4.76
C TYR A 23 22.62 2.87 3.58
N VAL A 24 22.64 1.56 3.35
CA VAL A 24 21.75 0.91 2.39
C VAL A 24 20.62 0.25 3.19
N PRO A 25 19.34 0.42 2.79
CA PRO A 25 18.23 -0.28 3.43
C PRO A 25 18.44 -1.80 3.39
N SER A 26 17.95 -2.50 4.42
CA SER A 26 17.92 -3.97 4.44
C SER A 26 17.19 -4.53 3.21
N SER A 27 17.60 -5.71 2.73
CA SER A 27 16.89 -6.46 1.69
C SER A 27 15.46 -6.82 2.08
N GLU A 28 15.16 -6.90 3.38
CA GLU A 28 13.81 -7.09 3.90
C GLU A 28 12.92 -5.83 3.82
N GLY A 29 13.50 -4.69 3.41
CA GLY A 29 12.85 -3.38 3.44
C GLY A 29 12.93 -2.71 4.82
N THR A 30 12.25 -1.57 4.94
CA THR A 30 12.22 -0.76 6.16
C THR A 30 10.79 -0.64 6.68
N LYS A 31 10.61 -0.71 8.00
CA LYS A 31 9.31 -0.43 8.62
C LYS A 31 9.09 1.08 8.70
N PRO A 32 7.90 1.57 8.34
CA PRO A 32 7.54 2.99 8.45
C PRO A 32 7.50 3.41 9.93
N LEU A 33 7.80 4.68 10.21
CA LEU A 33 7.76 5.23 11.58
C LEU A 33 6.33 5.54 12.05
N SER A 34 5.44 5.80 11.10
CA SER A 34 4.04 6.15 11.23
C SER A 34 3.16 5.16 10.46
N GLN A 35 1.86 5.23 10.69
CA GLN A 35 0.87 4.39 10.02
C GLN A 35 -0.32 5.24 9.56
N ASN A 36 -0.01 6.39 8.96
CA ASN A 36 -0.99 7.44 8.63
C ASN A 36 -2.04 6.98 7.61
N ILE A 37 -1.68 6.08 6.69
CA ILE A 37 -2.59 5.63 5.63
C ILE A 37 -3.36 4.38 6.04
N LEU A 38 -2.64 3.35 6.50
CA LEU A 38 -3.26 2.08 6.87
C LEU A 38 -2.55 1.47 8.07
N PRO A 39 -3.25 1.22 9.20
CA PRO A 39 -2.66 0.55 10.34
C PRO A 39 -2.20 -0.87 9.98
N HIS A 40 -0.96 -1.22 10.34
CA HIS A 40 -0.40 -2.56 10.15
C HIS A 40 -1.22 -3.62 10.87
N ALA A 41 -1.87 -3.29 12.00
CA ALA A 41 -2.76 -4.18 12.72
C ALA A 41 -3.89 -4.77 11.85
N LEU A 42 -4.29 -4.07 10.77
CA LEU A 42 -5.29 -4.56 9.82
C LEU A 42 -4.81 -5.78 9.03
N VAL A 43 -3.50 -5.85 8.75
CA VAL A 43 -2.87 -6.88 7.91
C VAL A 43 -1.89 -7.79 8.66
N ALA A 44 -1.63 -7.52 9.94
CA ALA A 44 -0.69 -8.28 10.74
C ALA A 44 -1.10 -9.77 10.84
N GLY A 45 -0.19 -10.68 10.51
CA GLY A 45 -0.45 -12.12 10.54
C GLY A 45 -1.27 -12.63 9.34
N THR A 46 -1.38 -11.82 8.27
CA THR A 46 -2.01 -12.25 7.02
C THR A 46 -0.95 -12.88 6.09
N ARG A 47 -0.73 -12.32 4.90
CA ARG A 47 0.31 -12.73 3.95
C ARG A 47 1.47 -11.75 4.03
N GLY A 48 2.71 -12.26 4.03
CA GLY A 48 3.91 -11.41 4.16
C GLY A 48 4.05 -10.33 3.08
N TYR A 49 3.59 -10.58 1.85
CA TYR A 49 3.60 -9.57 0.79
C TYR A 49 2.56 -8.46 1.02
N ILE A 50 1.41 -8.75 1.62
CA ILE A 50 0.39 -7.75 1.97
C ILE A 50 0.97 -6.84 3.06
N GLU A 51 1.56 -7.42 4.10
CA GLU A 51 2.20 -6.64 5.17
C GLU A 51 3.31 -5.73 4.65
N ARG A 52 4.17 -6.24 3.75
CA ARG A 52 5.23 -5.45 3.12
C ARG A 52 4.68 -4.31 2.27
N VAL A 53 3.59 -4.53 1.52
CA VAL A 53 2.92 -3.46 0.76
C VAL A 53 2.41 -2.36 1.69
N VAL A 54 1.82 -2.72 2.83
CA VAL A 54 1.35 -1.72 3.81
C VAL A 54 2.49 -0.90 4.39
N PHE A 55 3.66 -1.50 4.61
CA PHE A 55 4.87 -0.75 4.99
C PHE A 55 5.30 0.23 3.90
N GLN A 56 5.28 -0.19 2.63
CA GLN A 56 5.62 0.67 1.49
C GLN A 56 4.64 1.84 1.32
N ILE A 57 3.33 1.62 1.53
CA ILE A 57 2.31 2.67 1.49
C ILE A 57 2.61 3.74 2.56
N ASN A 58 2.72 3.34 3.82
CA ASN A 58 2.95 4.30 4.90
C ASN A 58 4.34 4.97 4.78
N GLY A 59 5.37 4.22 4.39
CA GLY A 59 6.73 4.75 4.24
C GLY A 59 6.86 5.74 3.09
N SER A 60 6.20 5.50 1.95
CA SER A 60 6.18 6.46 0.84
C SER A 60 5.44 7.75 1.21
N TYR A 61 4.34 7.65 1.95
CA TYR A 61 3.65 8.84 2.49
C TYR A 61 4.54 9.64 3.45
N GLU A 62 5.23 8.98 4.40
CA GLU A 62 6.16 9.63 5.34
C GLU A 62 7.27 10.42 4.67
N LYS A 63 7.76 9.92 3.53
CA LYS A 63 8.83 10.56 2.76
C LYS A 63 8.31 11.58 1.76
N GLY A 64 7.00 11.81 1.69
CA GLY A 64 6.38 12.75 0.75
C GLY A 64 6.39 12.26 -0.70
N TRP A 65 6.55 10.96 -0.94
CA TRP A 65 6.52 10.37 -2.28
C TRP A 65 5.09 9.96 -2.64
N PHE A 66 4.24 10.96 -2.87
CA PHE A 66 2.79 10.76 -2.96
C PHE A 66 2.36 9.96 -4.19
N ASP A 67 3.03 10.10 -5.35
CA ASP A 67 2.76 9.24 -6.51
C ASP A 67 3.08 7.78 -6.20
N ALA A 68 4.22 7.53 -5.56
CA ALA A 68 4.60 6.19 -5.10
C ALA A 68 3.59 5.65 -4.08
N CYS A 69 3.11 6.49 -3.16
CA CYS A 69 2.06 6.13 -2.20
C CYS A 69 0.77 5.70 -2.91
N ALA A 70 0.28 6.50 -3.88
CA ALA A 70 -0.91 6.17 -4.65
C ALA A 70 -0.74 4.88 -5.47
N VAL A 71 0.43 4.66 -6.08
CA VAL A 71 0.75 3.42 -6.80
C VAL A 71 0.74 2.21 -5.86
N MET A 72 1.30 2.36 -4.66
CA MET A 72 1.30 1.28 -3.66
C MET A 72 -0.10 0.99 -3.11
N MET A 73 -0.94 2.01 -2.93
CA MET A 73 -2.37 1.86 -2.60
C MET A 73 -3.11 1.09 -3.70
N ARG A 74 -2.89 1.45 -4.98
CA ARG A 74 -3.41 0.72 -6.15
C ARG A 74 -2.99 -0.74 -6.13
N ARG A 75 -1.70 -1.02 -5.89
CA ARG A 75 -1.16 -2.39 -5.82
C ARG A 75 -1.82 -3.21 -4.70
N LEU A 76 -2.08 -2.61 -3.54
CA LEU A 76 -2.76 -3.30 -2.44
C LEU A 76 -4.19 -3.68 -2.81
N ILE A 77 -4.96 -2.77 -3.39
CA ILE A 77 -6.35 -3.05 -3.82
C ILE A 77 -6.37 -4.16 -4.86
N GLU A 78 -5.48 -4.10 -5.85
CA GLU A 78 -5.32 -5.14 -6.87
C GLU A 78 -5.06 -6.51 -6.22
N THR A 79 -4.10 -6.57 -5.30
CA THR A 79 -3.77 -7.79 -4.54
C THR A 79 -4.98 -8.31 -3.77
N LEU A 80 -5.66 -7.46 -3.00
CA LEU A 80 -6.79 -7.88 -2.16
C LEU A 80 -8.02 -8.33 -2.97
N ILE A 81 -8.27 -7.71 -4.13
CA ILE A 81 -9.30 -8.20 -5.06
C ILE A 81 -8.96 -9.61 -5.55
N ILE A 82 -7.71 -9.84 -5.97
CA ILE A 82 -7.28 -11.17 -6.41
C ILE A 82 -7.47 -12.20 -5.29
N GLU A 83 -7.04 -11.89 -4.05
CA GLU A 83 -7.25 -12.77 -2.89
C GLU A 83 -8.73 -13.11 -2.68
N CYS A 84 -9.64 -12.16 -2.85
CA CYS A 84 -11.09 -12.42 -2.78
C CYS A 84 -11.50 -13.44 -3.86
N PHE A 85 -11.16 -13.20 -5.12
CA PHE A 85 -11.53 -14.12 -6.20
C PHE A 85 -10.91 -15.50 -6.05
N GLU A 86 -9.66 -15.60 -5.58
CA GLU A 86 -9.01 -16.88 -5.34
C GLU A 86 -9.65 -17.65 -4.17
N THR A 87 -9.93 -16.97 -3.06
CA THR A 87 -10.58 -17.55 -1.87
C THR A 87 -11.96 -18.10 -2.19
N HIS A 88 -12.70 -17.43 -3.07
CA HIS A 88 -14.03 -17.86 -3.52
C HIS A 88 -13.99 -18.76 -4.77
N HIS A 89 -12.83 -19.29 -5.15
CA HIS A 89 -12.64 -20.20 -6.29
C HIS A 89 -13.11 -19.64 -7.66
N ASN A 90 -13.08 -18.33 -7.82
CA ASN A 90 -13.57 -17.59 -8.99
C ASN A 90 -12.46 -16.86 -9.77
N ALA A 91 -11.19 -17.17 -9.51
CA ALA A 91 -10.03 -16.52 -10.14
C ALA A 91 -10.08 -16.49 -11.68
N ASN A 92 -10.66 -17.51 -12.32
CA ASN A 92 -10.79 -17.56 -13.78
C ASN A 92 -11.64 -16.42 -14.37
N LYS A 93 -12.53 -15.80 -13.58
CA LYS A 93 -13.35 -14.65 -14.04
C LYS A 93 -12.54 -13.36 -14.21
N ILE A 94 -11.35 -13.30 -13.61
CA ILE A 94 -10.50 -12.11 -13.57
C ILE A 94 -9.14 -12.33 -14.24
N LYS A 95 -9.03 -13.37 -15.07
CA LYS A 95 -7.85 -13.68 -15.87
C LYS A 95 -8.16 -13.55 -17.35
N ASP A 96 -7.15 -13.15 -18.12
CA ASP A 96 -7.18 -13.26 -19.56
C ASP A 96 -7.24 -14.75 -19.96
N PRO A 97 -8.22 -15.18 -20.76
CA PRO A 97 -8.38 -16.58 -21.11
C PRO A 97 -7.30 -17.10 -22.08
N VAL A 98 -6.56 -16.20 -22.74
CA VAL A 98 -5.49 -16.56 -23.69
C VAL A 98 -4.15 -16.65 -22.95
N THR A 99 -3.79 -15.65 -22.15
CA THR A 99 -2.48 -15.64 -21.47
C THR A 99 -2.49 -16.31 -20.09
N GLY A 100 -3.65 -16.33 -19.43
CA GLY A 100 -3.79 -16.79 -18.04
C GLY A 100 -3.38 -15.75 -16.99
N ASP A 101 -2.99 -14.55 -17.42
CA ASP A 101 -2.60 -13.46 -16.51
C ASP A 101 -3.82 -12.79 -15.89
N PHE A 102 -3.67 -12.27 -14.68
CA PHE A 102 -4.70 -11.42 -14.07
C PHE A 102 -4.83 -10.09 -14.81
N TYR A 103 -6.06 -9.58 -14.90
CA TYR A 103 -6.28 -8.24 -15.43
C TYR A 103 -5.70 -7.14 -14.54
N TYR A 104 -5.53 -5.95 -15.10
CA TYR A 104 -5.13 -4.76 -14.33
C TYR A 104 -6.27 -4.20 -13.49
N LEU A 105 -5.95 -3.41 -12.44
CA LEU A 105 -6.90 -2.82 -11.50
C LEU A 105 -8.22 -2.30 -12.13
N SER A 106 -8.17 -1.62 -13.28
CA SER A 106 -9.37 -1.07 -13.93
C SER A 106 -10.42 -2.15 -14.25
N ASP A 107 -9.98 -3.28 -14.79
CA ASP A 107 -10.86 -4.39 -15.18
C ASP A 107 -11.20 -5.24 -13.97
N LEU A 108 -10.24 -5.42 -13.05
CA LEU A 108 -10.49 -6.10 -11.77
C LEU A 108 -11.61 -5.42 -10.97
N ILE A 109 -11.62 -4.08 -10.90
CA ILE A 109 -12.71 -3.33 -10.25
C ILE A 109 -14.03 -3.59 -10.98
N THR A 110 -14.03 -3.55 -12.32
CA THR A 110 -15.24 -3.81 -13.10
C THR A 110 -15.82 -5.19 -12.81
N LYS A 111 -14.97 -6.24 -12.80
CA LYS A 111 -15.37 -7.61 -12.47
C LYS A 111 -15.82 -7.74 -11.00
N THR A 112 -15.13 -7.08 -10.08
CA THR A 112 -15.48 -7.02 -8.66
C THR A 112 -16.87 -6.42 -8.43
N LEU A 113 -17.22 -5.34 -9.14
CA LEU A 113 -18.54 -4.70 -9.01
C LEU A 113 -19.68 -5.54 -9.61
N GLN A 114 -19.36 -6.46 -10.52
CA GLN A 114 -20.30 -7.39 -11.17
C GLN A 114 -20.39 -8.74 -10.45
N GLU A 115 -19.50 -9.01 -9.49
CA GLU A 115 -19.48 -10.27 -8.77
C GLU A 115 -20.68 -10.40 -7.83
N THR A 116 -21.23 -11.62 -7.75
CA THR A 116 -22.46 -11.92 -7.02
C THR A 116 -22.29 -13.02 -5.96
N SER A 117 -21.18 -13.75 -5.98
CA SER A 117 -20.85 -14.77 -4.97
C SER A 117 -20.50 -14.19 -3.61
N TRP A 118 -20.08 -12.93 -3.56
CA TRP A 118 -19.86 -12.15 -2.34
C TRP A 118 -20.25 -10.70 -2.57
N ASN A 119 -20.53 -9.99 -1.48
CA ASN A 119 -21.08 -8.64 -1.54
C ASN A 119 -20.12 -7.60 -0.97
N LEU A 120 -19.83 -6.59 -1.77
CA LEU A 120 -19.24 -5.33 -1.30
C LEU A 120 -20.31 -4.35 -0.82
N GLY A 121 -19.99 -3.65 0.26
CA GLY A 121 -20.76 -2.54 0.79
C GLY A 121 -20.86 -1.39 -0.22
N ARG A 122 -21.97 -0.66 -0.15
CA ARG A 122 -22.27 0.45 -1.06
C ARG A 122 -21.17 1.52 -1.09
N ASN A 123 -20.54 1.78 0.07
CA ASN A 123 -19.47 2.78 0.19
C ASN A 123 -18.21 2.30 -0.52
N SER A 124 -17.80 1.05 -0.31
CA SER A 124 -16.63 0.46 -0.98
C SER A 124 -16.78 0.42 -2.50
N LYS A 125 -17.99 0.11 -3.00
CA LYS A 125 -18.28 0.17 -4.45
C LYS A 125 -18.03 1.55 -5.04
N LYS A 126 -18.40 2.63 -4.34
CA LYS A 126 -18.14 4.01 -4.76
C LYS A 126 -16.67 4.39 -4.60
N ALA A 127 -16.07 4.05 -3.47
CA ALA A 127 -14.68 4.35 -3.12
C ALA A 127 -13.69 3.75 -4.13
N LEU A 128 -13.92 2.52 -4.61
CA LEU A 128 -13.05 1.87 -5.60
C LEU A 128 -12.85 2.70 -6.88
N LEU A 129 -13.88 3.43 -7.33
CA LEU A 129 -13.79 4.30 -8.52
C LEU A 129 -12.88 5.51 -8.28
N ASN A 130 -12.95 6.11 -7.08
CA ASN A 130 -12.12 7.24 -6.70
C ASN A 130 -10.65 6.82 -6.52
N LEU A 131 -10.42 5.71 -5.82
CA LEU A 131 -9.09 5.14 -5.58
C LEU A 131 -8.38 4.78 -6.89
N LYS A 132 -9.13 4.22 -7.86
CA LYS A 132 -8.65 3.95 -9.22
C LYS A 132 -8.13 5.21 -9.90
N THR A 133 -8.83 6.34 -9.77
CA THR A 133 -8.53 7.56 -10.52
C THR A 133 -7.15 8.12 -10.16
N VAL A 134 -6.91 8.35 -8.87
CA VAL A 134 -5.62 8.90 -8.40
C VAL A 134 -4.48 7.90 -8.61
N GLY A 135 -4.70 6.61 -8.37
CA GLY A 135 -3.70 5.57 -8.62
C GLY A 135 -3.28 5.49 -10.09
N ASN A 136 -4.23 5.57 -11.04
CA ASN A 136 -3.92 5.55 -12.47
C ASN A 136 -3.23 6.83 -12.95
N GLN A 137 -3.64 7.99 -12.44
CA GLN A 137 -2.97 9.25 -12.77
C GLN A 137 -1.51 9.23 -12.29
N SER A 138 -1.27 8.82 -11.04
CA SER A 138 0.07 8.70 -10.45
C SER A 138 0.97 7.69 -11.19
N ALA A 139 0.38 6.62 -11.73
CA ALA A 139 1.13 5.57 -12.42
C ALA A 139 1.50 5.91 -13.87
N HIS A 140 0.67 6.69 -14.58
CA HIS A 140 0.74 6.76 -16.05
C HIS A 140 0.70 8.18 -16.62
N SER A 141 0.22 9.17 -15.87
CA SER A 141 0.08 10.53 -16.41
C SER A 141 1.38 11.32 -16.25
N ARG A 142 2.04 11.60 -17.37
CA ARG A 142 3.25 12.46 -17.42
C ARG A 142 3.05 13.90 -16.94
N ARG A 143 1.80 14.35 -16.72
CA ARG A 143 1.46 15.73 -16.32
C ARG A 143 0.79 15.79 -14.95
N TYR A 144 0.71 14.67 -14.25
CA TYR A 144 0.12 14.60 -12.92
C TYR A 144 1.19 14.16 -11.95
N ASN A 145 1.30 14.87 -10.83
CA ASN A 145 2.00 14.41 -9.64
C ASN A 145 0.99 14.52 -8.50
N ALA A 146 0.81 13.45 -7.73
CA ALA A 146 -0.03 13.49 -6.55
C ALA A 146 0.56 14.44 -5.51
N HIS A 147 -0.32 15.20 -4.86
CA HIS A 147 0.01 15.96 -3.67
C HIS A 147 -0.52 15.28 -2.41
N ARG A 148 -0.04 15.72 -1.24
CA ARG A 148 -0.47 15.17 0.04
C ARG A 148 -1.98 15.19 0.19
N GLU A 149 -2.60 16.30 -0.20
CA GLU A 149 -4.04 16.54 -0.12
C GLU A 149 -4.85 15.56 -0.99
N ASP A 150 -4.27 15.06 -2.08
CA ASP A 150 -4.92 14.03 -2.90
C ASP A 150 -4.94 12.69 -2.17
N ILE A 151 -3.86 12.35 -1.47
CA ILE A 151 -3.78 11.12 -0.67
C ILE A 151 -4.66 11.23 0.57
N ASP A 152 -4.59 12.34 1.30
CA ASP A 152 -5.33 12.57 2.55
C ASP A 152 -6.85 12.38 2.36
N LYS A 153 -7.38 12.87 1.24
CA LYS A 153 -8.81 12.72 0.88
C LYS A 153 -9.22 11.26 0.64
N LEU A 154 -8.28 10.39 0.26
CA LEU A 154 -8.55 8.98 -0.03
C LEU A 154 -8.43 8.07 1.19
N ILE A 155 -7.77 8.50 2.27
CA ILE A 155 -7.47 7.64 3.44
C ILE A 155 -8.72 6.94 3.99
N PRO A 156 -9.85 7.62 4.26
CA PRO A 156 -11.02 6.96 4.85
C PRO A 156 -11.60 5.87 3.95
N ASP A 157 -11.74 6.19 2.65
CA ASP A 157 -12.24 5.29 1.62
C ASP A 157 -11.31 4.10 1.42
N PHE A 158 -10.00 4.36 1.33
CA PHE A 158 -8.97 3.34 1.19
C PHE A 158 -8.97 2.35 2.35
N ARG A 159 -9.02 2.86 3.58
CA ARG A 159 -9.07 2.03 4.79
C ARG A 159 -10.30 1.15 4.81
N ALA A 160 -11.48 1.71 4.53
CA ALA A 160 -12.74 0.96 4.52
C ALA A 160 -12.72 -0.17 3.48
N VAL A 161 -12.27 0.14 2.26
CA VAL A 161 -12.15 -0.83 1.17
C VAL A 161 -11.17 -1.95 1.53
N CYS A 162 -9.98 -1.61 2.04
CA CYS A 162 -8.98 -2.62 2.42
C CYS A 162 -9.52 -3.54 3.52
N GLN A 163 -10.15 -2.96 4.55
CA GLN A 163 -10.70 -3.74 5.66
C GLN A 163 -11.77 -4.72 5.18
N GLU A 164 -12.70 -4.27 4.34
CA GLU A 164 -13.74 -5.14 3.79
C GLU A 164 -13.17 -6.25 2.90
N LEU A 165 -12.25 -5.93 1.98
CA LEU A 165 -11.64 -6.93 1.12
C LEU A 165 -10.82 -7.96 1.90
N ILE A 166 -10.13 -7.56 2.98
CA ILE A 166 -9.39 -8.47 3.86
C ILE A 166 -10.33 -9.51 4.48
N TYR A 167 -11.51 -9.10 4.95
CA TYR A 167 -12.51 -10.02 5.49
C TYR A 167 -13.10 -10.92 4.39
N LEU A 168 -13.43 -10.35 3.22
CA LEU A 168 -13.98 -11.13 2.10
C LEU A 168 -12.98 -12.17 1.56
N ALA A 169 -11.68 -11.89 1.66
CA ALA A 169 -10.59 -12.79 1.33
C ALA A 169 -10.28 -13.82 2.43
N GLY A 170 -11.01 -13.83 3.56
CA GLY A 170 -10.79 -14.78 4.65
C GLY A 170 -9.40 -14.67 5.31
N LEU A 171 -8.78 -13.49 5.24
CA LEU A 171 -7.45 -13.24 5.82
C LEU A 171 -7.53 -12.85 7.31
N LYS A 172 -8.71 -12.47 7.79
CA LYS A 172 -9.00 -12.05 9.16
C LYS A 172 -10.39 -12.51 9.60
#